data_AF-A0AAW2KWU8-F1
#
_entry.id   AF-A0AAW2KWU8-F1
#
_cell.length_a   1.000
_cell.length_b   1.000
_cell.length_c   1.000
_cell.angle_alpha   90.00
_cell.angle_beta   90.00
_cell.angle_gamma   90.00
#
_symmetry.space_group_name_H-M   'P 1'
#
loop_
_entity.id
_entity.type
_entity.pdbx_description
1 polymer ?
#
loop_
_entity_poly.entity_id
_entity_poly.type
_entity_poly.pdbx_seq_one_letter_code
_entity_poly.pdbx_strand_id
1 'polypeptide(L)' 'MEESIESNLKEEDLERRENGQVFEMKVGLQLGRSLSELRDVAAASSVKGEDMEEFASKLF' A
#
# COMPACT_ATOMS: atom_id res chain seq x y z
N MET A 1 -0.65 -8.92 -7.84
CA MET A 1 -0.78 -7.54 -7.33
C MET A 1 -0.08 -7.42 -5.99
N GLU A 2 -0.46 -8.21 -5.00
CA GLU A 2 0.23 -8.29 -3.70
C GLU A 2 1.73 -8.56 -3.86
N GLU A 3 2.12 -9.60 -4.61
CA GLU A 3 3.53 -9.92 -4.89
C GLU A 3 4.33 -8.73 -5.50
N SER A 4 3.70 -7.93 -6.36
CA SER A 4 4.36 -6.76 -6.95
C SER A 4 4.53 -5.61 -5.94
N ILE A 5 3.55 -5.42 -5.05
CA ILE A 5 3.64 -4.44 -3.95
C ILE A 5 4.75 -4.88 -2.98
N GLU A 6 4.73 -6.14 -2.57
CA GLU A 6 5.71 -6.71 -1.65
C GLU A 6 7.13 -6.66 -2.20
N SER A 7 7.32 -7.04 -3.47
CA SER A 7 8.64 -6.96 -4.13
C SER A 7 9.20 -5.52 -4.16
N ASN A 8 8.35 -4.52 -4.39
CA ASN A 8 8.75 -3.12 -4.40
C ASN A 8 9.10 -2.59 -3.01
N LEU A 9 8.38 -3.04 -1.99
CA LEU A 9 8.64 -2.67 -0.60
C LEU A 9 9.91 -3.33 -0.05
N LYS A 10 10.27 -4.52 -0.53
CA LYS A 10 11.47 -5.28 -0.13
C LYS A 10 12.73 -4.95 -0.95
N GLU A 11 12.60 -4.20 -2.04
CA GLU A 11 13.75 -3.79 -2.85
C GLU A 11 14.65 -2.83 -2.07
N GLU A 12 15.88 -3.27 -1.80
CA GLU A 12 16.89 -2.51 -1.05
C GLU A 12 17.64 -1.53 -1.96
N ASP A 13 17.71 -1.82 -3.26
CA ASP A 13 18.31 -0.93 -4.25
C ASP A 13 17.33 0.20 -4.62
N LEU A 14 17.58 1.38 -4.07
CA LEU A 14 16.77 2.57 -4.28
C LEU A 14 16.69 2.99 -5.76
N GLU A 15 17.69 2.64 -6.59
CA GLU A 15 17.66 2.96 -8.02
C GLU A 15 16.74 2.01 -8.80
N ARG A 16 16.49 0.81 -8.28
CA ARG A 16 15.56 -0.18 -8.86
C ARG A 16 14.15 -0.06 -8.33
N ARG A 17 13.99 0.55 -7.16
CA ARG A 17 12.69 0.80 -6.55
C ARG A 17 11.87 1.76 -7.39
N GLU A 18 10.56 1.51 -7.45
CA GLU A 18 9.66 2.43 -8.13
C GLU A 18 9.58 3.78 -7.41
N ASN A 19 9.37 4.86 -8.17
CA ASN A 19 9.12 6.18 -7.60
C ASN A 19 7.91 6.14 -6.66
N GLY A 20 8.06 6.63 -5.43
CA GLY A 20 7.03 6.55 -4.41
C GLY A 20 5.69 7.19 -4.79
N GLN A 21 5.68 8.30 -5.55
CA GLN A 21 4.45 8.95 -6.00
C GLN A 21 3.74 8.12 -7.07
N VAL A 22 4.50 7.54 -8.00
CA VAL A 22 3.95 6.65 -9.04
C VAL A 22 3.43 5.37 -8.43
N PHE A 23 4.14 4.84 -7.43
CA PHE A 23 3.75 3.65 -6.68
C PHE A 23 2.44 3.86 -5.90
N GLU A 24 2.31 4.96 -5.15
CA GLU A 24 1.08 5.31 -4.40
C GLU A 24 -0.12 5.42 -5.36
N MET A 25 0.06 6.09 -6.51
CA MET A 25 -0.99 6.23 -7.52
C MET A 25 -1.34 4.89 -8.19
N LYS A 26 -0.36 4.04 -8.49
CA LYS A 26 -0.60 2.70 -9.05
C LYS A 26 -1.43 1.84 -8.08
N VAL A 27 -1.08 1.84 -6.80
CA VAL A 27 -1.82 1.09 -5.77
C VAL A 27 -3.24 1.61 -5.66
N GLY A 28 -3.44 2.93 -5.62
CA GLY A 28 -4.79 3.52 -5.58
C GLY A 28 -5.65 3.13 -6.78
N LEU A 29 -5.09 3.21 -7.99
CA LEU A 29 -5.79 2.81 -9.21
C LEU A 29 -6.14 1.32 -9.22
N GLN A 30 -5.24 0.45 -8.77
CA GLN A 30 -5.49 -0.99 -8.73
C GLN A 30 -6.56 -1.38 -7.69
N LEU A 31 -6.65 -0.64 -6.58
CA LEU A 31 -7.66 -0.86 -5.54
C LEU A 31 -8.96 -0.09 -5.78
N GLY A 32 -9.03 0.73 -6.83
CA GLY A 32 -10.19 1.60 -7.09
C GLY A 32 -10.41 2.67 -6.02
N ARG A 33 -9.34 3.12 -5.35
CA ARG A 33 -9.36 4.08 -4.23
C ARG A 33 -8.61 5.37 -4.56
N SER A 34 -9.06 6.47 -3.97
CA SER A 34 -8.31 7.73 -3.99
C SER A 34 -7.09 7.68 -3.07
N LEU A 35 -6.11 8.56 -3.31
CA LEU A 35 -4.93 8.70 -2.45
C LEU A 35 -5.31 9.11 -1.01
N SER A 36 -6.36 9.91 -0.85
CA SER A 36 -6.90 10.27 0.47
C SER A 36 -7.41 9.04 1.21
N GLU A 37 -8.18 8.17 0.55
CA GLU A 37 -8.69 6.95 1.17
C GLU A 37 -7.56 5.99 1.55
N LEU A 38 -6.51 5.89 0.73
CA LEU A 38 -5.33 5.08 1.09
C LEU A 38 -4.64 5.60 2.36
N ARG A 39 -4.57 6.92 2.54
CA ARG A 39 -3.97 7.54 3.73
C ARG A 39 -4.83 7.33 4.96
N ASP A 40 -6.15 7.43 4.82
CA ASP A 40 -7.10 7.15 5.91
C ASP A 40 -6.99 5.68 6.34
N VAL A 41 -6.89 4.76 5.38
CA VAL A 41 -6.66 3.33 5.63
C VAL A 41 -5.32 3.10 6.33
N ALA A 42 -4.23 3.73 5.87
CA ALA A 42 -2.93 3.63 6.51
C ALA A 42 -2.93 4.20 7.94
N ALA A 43 -3.58 5.35 8.16
CA ALA A 43 -3.73 5.96 9.48
C ALA A 43 -4.52 5.05 10.44
N ALA A 44 -5.58 4.39 9.95
CA ALA A 44 -6.33 3.40 10.72
C ALA A 44 -5.47 2.18 11.11
N SER A 45 -4.56 1.74 10.22
CA SER A 45 -3.66 0.60 10.51
C SER A 45 -2.54 0.89 11.51
N SER A 46 -2.21 2.17 11.73
CA SER A 46 -1.20 2.58 12.72
C SER A 46 -1.69 2.43 14.17
N VAL A 47 -2.98 2.16 14.39
CA VAL A 47 -3.57 1.93 15.70
C VAL A 47 -3.30 0.47 16.11
N LYS A 48 -2.19 0.27 16.83
CA LYS A 48 -1.76 -0.95 17.54
C LYS A 48 -2.65 -2.21 17.33
N GLY A 49 -2.19 -3.10 16.46
CA GLY A 49 -2.39 -4.54 16.63
C GLY A 49 -3.78 -5.09 16.35
N GLU A 50 -4.68 -4.32 15.73
CA GLU A 50 -5.89 -4.90 15.15
C GLU A 50 -5.58 -5.46 13.75
N ASP A 51 -6.15 -6.64 13.50
CA ASP A 51 -5.69 -7.65 12.57
C ASP A 51 -5.27 -7.10 11.20
N MET A 52 -4.02 -7.35 10.83
CA MET A 52 -3.51 -7.10 9.48
C MET A 52 -4.38 -7.79 8.41
N GLU A 53 -5.09 -8.87 8.77
CA GLU A 53 -6.12 -9.49 7.94
C GLU A 53 -7.36 -8.60 7.73
N GLU A 54 -7.85 -7.91 8.76
CA GLU A 54 -8.96 -6.96 8.61
C GLU A 54 -8.53 -5.76 7.76
N PHE A 55 -7.29 -5.28 7.96
CA PHE A 55 -6.69 -4.26 7.10
C PHE A 55 -6.59 -4.72 5.64
N ALA A 56 -6.11 -5.94 5.39
CA ALA A 56 -6.04 -6.50 4.05
C ALA A 56 -7.43 -6.67 3.43
N SER A 57 -8.45 -7.04 4.22
CA SER A 57 -9.85 -7.13 3.77
C SER A 57 -10.50 -5.78 3.45
N LYS A 58 -9.91 -4.67 3.89
CA LYS A 58 -10.35 -3.31 3.49
C LYS A 58 -9.64 -2.85 2.21
N LEU A 59 -8.55 -3.51 1.82
CA LEU A 59 -7.87 -3.22 0.55
C LEU A 59 -8.57 -3.91 -0.63
N PHE A 60 -9.05 -5.14 -0.47
CA PHE A 60 -9.75 -5.93 -1.51
C PHE A 60 -11.26 -5.99 -1.31
#